data_AF-A0A9D8WMA8-F1
#
_entry.id   AF-A0A9D8WMA8-F1
#
_cell.length_a   1.000
_cell.length_b   1.000
_cell.length_c   1.000
_cell.angle_alpha   90.00
_cell.angle_beta   90.00
_cell.angle_gamma   90.00
#
_symmetry.space_group_name_H-M   'P 1'
#
loop_
_entity.id
_entity.type
_entity.pdbx_description
1 polymer ?
#
loop_
_entity_poly.entity_id
_entity_poly.type
_entity_poly.pdbx_seq_one_letter_code
_entity_poly.pdbx_strand_id
1 'polypeptide(L)'
;MTDTAETKQSPIWIKLWPVYLIAAVMVGAWQLGLFQYLSLDTLREQQEVLQGFVANNLVLALAIFIAVYAAATLFMIPGALWITIAGGFLFGLVGGSLATIAGATLGASLLFFAAKTSIGSALRDRAGPFMTKMEAGFNENPFSYMFALRLLPVVPFPVANIAPALLGAKYREYLIATAVGIIPGVVAYTWVGSGLGATFAAGEDPNLGIIAKNMLPALAALGVVSLIPVAYKKITGRKAEPAEA
;
A
#
# COMPACT_ATOMS: atom_id res chain seq x y z
N MET A 1 -40.33 -33.95 -11.57
CA MET A 1 -40.05 -33.56 -10.16
C MET A 1 -38.62 -33.07 -10.14
N THR A 2 -38.44 -31.74 -10.17
CA THR A 2 -37.12 -31.09 -10.17
C THR A 2 -36.61 -31.00 -8.74
N ASP A 3 -35.56 -31.77 -8.45
CA ASP A 3 -34.86 -31.79 -7.18
C ASP A 3 -34.00 -30.52 -7.08
N THR A 4 -34.55 -29.47 -6.46
CA THR A 4 -33.79 -28.26 -6.11
C THR A 4 -32.92 -28.58 -4.92
N ALA A 5 -31.67 -28.99 -5.20
CA ALA A 5 -30.63 -29.12 -4.18
C ALA A 5 -30.43 -27.75 -3.49
N GLU A 6 -30.95 -27.61 -2.27
CA GLU A 6 -30.67 -26.49 -1.39
C GLU A 6 -29.16 -26.42 -1.13
N THR A 7 -28.51 -25.45 -1.76
CA THR A 7 -27.11 -25.14 -1.45
C THR A 7 -27.07 -24.53 -0.05
N LYS A 8 -26.72 -25.37 0.93
CA LYS A 8 -26.55 -25.00 2.35
C LYS A 8 -25.54 -23.87 2.47
N GLN A 9 -26.01 -22.62 2.49
CA GLN A 9 -25.16 -21.44 2.55
C GLN A 9 -24.43 -21.44 3.89
N SER A 10 -23.10 -21.56 3.85
CA SER A 10 -22.27 -21.52 5.05
C SER A 10 -22.47 -20.18 5.80
N PRO A 11 -22.61 -20.22 7.14
CA PRO A 11 -22.94 -19.04 7.91
C PRO A 11 -21.86 -17.97 7.81
N ILE A 12 -22.28 -16.71 7.82
CA ILE A 12 -21.49 -15.55 7.41
C ILE A 12 -20.23 -15.33 8.27
N TRP A 13 -20.27 -15.71 9.55
CA TRP A 13 -19.11 -15.64 10.45
C TRP A 13 -17.98 -16.59 10.04
N ILE A 14 -18.27 -17.69 9.33
CA ILE A 14 -17.24 -18.58 8.78
C ILE A 14 -16.57 -17.94 7.56
N LYS A 15 -17.29 -17.12 6.78
CA LYS A 15 -16.76 -16.44 5.59
C LYS A 15 -15.87 -15.23 5.92
N LEU A 16 -15.98 -14.69 7.13
CA LEU A 16 -15.21 -13.53 7.61
C LEU A 16 -13.90 -13.90 8.33
N TRP A 17 -13.49 -15.17 8.30
CA TRP A 17 -12.22 -15.65 8.89
C TRP A 17 -10.98 -14.80 8.57
N PRO A 18 -10.81 -14.19 7.38
CA PRO A 18 -9.63 -13.37 7.10
C PRO A 18 -9.69 -12.01 7.79
N VAL A 19 -10.89 -11.46 8.00
CA VAL A 19 -11.06 -10.24 8.78
C VAL A 19 -10.72 -10.51 10.23
N TYR A 20 -11.13 -11.67 10.76
CA TYR A 20 -10.73 -12.10 12.10
C TYR A 20 -9.23 -12.39 12.19
N LEU A 21 -8.62 -12.97 11.16
CA LEU A 21 -7.18 -13.18 11.09
C LEU A 21 -6.44 -11.84 11.09
N ILE A 22 -6.84 -10.89 10.25
CA ILE A 22 -6.27 -9.54 10.22
C ILE A 22 -6.41 -8.88 11.60
N ALA A 23 -7.60 -8.90 12.19
CA ALA A 23 -7.83 -8.35 13.53
C ALA A 23 -6.97 -9.03 14.59
N ALA A 24 -6.84 -10.36 14.56
CA ALA A 24 -6.00 -11.13 15.49
C ALA A 24 -4.51 -10.79 15.31
N VAL A 25 -4.03 -10.65 14.07
CA VAL A 25 -2.65 -10.21 13.79
C VAL A 25 -2.43 -8.79 14.29
N MET A 26 -3.37 -7.86 14.07
CA MET A 26 -3.25 -6.49 14.58
C MET A 26 -3.24 -6.44 16.11
N VAL A 27 -4.14 -7.18 16.78
CA VAL A 27 -4.17 -7.26 18.25
C VAL A 27 -2.90 -7.92 18.77
N GLY A 28 -2.42 -8.98 18.14
CA GLY A 28 -1.15 -9.62 18.49
C GLY A 28 0.04 -8.67 18.34
N ALA A 29 0.12 -7.94 17.23
CA ALA A 29 1.15 -6.93 17.00
C ALA A 29 1.10 -5.80 18.04
N TRP A 30 -0.11 -5.41 18.46
CA TRP A 30 -0.30 -4.40 19.51
C TRP A 30 0.14 -4.90 20.88
N GLN A 31 -0.24 -6.12 21.27
CA GLN A 31 0.15 -6.73 22.54
C GLN A 31 1.65 -7.01 22.63
N LEU A 32 2.28 -7.34 21.50
CA LEU A 32 3.73 -7.50 21.40
C LEU A 32 4.48 -6.17 21.33
N GLY A 33 3.79 -5.03 21.35
CA GLY A 33 4.41 -3.71 21.28
C GLY A 33 5.10 -3.43 19.95
N LEU A 34 4.81 -4.17 18.87
CA LEU A 34 5.48 -4.02 17.57
C LEU A 34 5.36 -2.60 17.00
N PHE A 35 4.28 -1.90 17.31
CA PHE A 35 4.08 -0.50 16.91
C PHE A 35 5.02 0.47 17.63
N GLN A 36 5.53 0.14 18.82
CA GLN A 36 6.51 0.96 19.55
C GLN A 36 7.88 0.91 18.87
N TYR A 37 8.23 -0.25 18.29
CA TYR A 37 9.44 -0.43 17.48
C TYR A 37 9.37 0.27 16.12
N LEU A 38 8.17 0.62 15.64
CA LEU A 38 7.95 1.41 14.42
C LEU A 38 8.04 2.92 14.72
N SER A 39 9.09 3.34 15.40
CA SER A 39 9.33 4.73 15.79
C SER A 39 10.73 5.20 15.39
N LEU A 40 10.89 6.53 15.23
CA LEU A 40 12.21 7.11 14.97
C LEU A 40 13.19 6.88 16.11
N ASP A 41 12.70 6.89 17.34
CA ASP A 41 13.52 6.67 18.53
C ASP A 41 14.15 5.28 18.50
N THR A 42 13.39 4.26 18.10
CA THR A 42 13.93 2.90 17.93
C THR A 42 14.99 2.84 16.83
N LEU A 43 14.76 3.51 15.70
CA LEU A 43 15.73 3.57 14.60
C LEU A 43 17.04 4.26 15.01
N ARG A 44 16.94 5.29 15.86
CA ARG A 44 18.08 6.00 16.44
C ARG A 44 18.83 5.11 17.44
N GLU A 45 18.12 4.52 18.40
CA GLU A 45 18.71 3.66 19.44
C GLU A 45 19.37 2.40 18.87
N GLN A 46 18.78 1.81 17.84
CA GLN A 46 19.26 0.57 17.21
C GLN A 46 20.07 0.83 15.94
N GLN A 47 20.47 2.08 15.66
CA GLN A 47 21.13 2.47 14.41
C GLN A 47 22.35 1.58 14.12
N GLU A 48 23.27 1.44 15.08
CA GLU A 48 24.50 0.68 14.88
C GLU A 48 24.24 -0.81 14.60
N VAL A 49 23.29 -1.41 15.33
CA VAL A 49 22.92 -2.81 15.17
C VAL A 49 22.29 -3.06 13.80
N LEU A 50 21.35 -2.20 13.40
CA LEU A 50 20.63 -2.34 12.15
C LEU A 50 21.53 -2.09 10.94
N GLN A 51 22.34 -1.01 10.97
CA GLN A 51 23.29 -0.71 9.89
C GLN A 51 24.39 -1.77 9.83
N GLY A 52 24.88 -2.25 10.97
CA GLY A 52 25.81 -3.38 11.03
C GLY A 52 25.23 -4.66 10.44
N PHE A 53 23.96 -4.98 10.72
CA PHE A 53 23.30 -6.13 10.11
C PHE A 53 23.16 -5.99 8.59
N VAL A 54 22.72 -4.83 8.10
CA VAL A 54 22.60 -4.56 6.66
C VAL A 54 23.95 -4.66 5.96
N ALA A 55 25.00 -4.08 6.56
CA ALA A 55 26.36 -4.11 6.00
C ALA A 55 26.89 -5.55 5.86
N ASN A 56 26.58 -6.42 6.83
CA ASN A 56 27.05 -7.80 6.84
C ASN A 56 26.12 -8.76 6.06
N ASN A 57 24.84 -8.44 5.89
CA ASN A 57 23.82 -9.36 5.37
C ASN A 57 22.81 -8.70 4.42
N LEU A 58 23.26 -7.89 3.46
CA LEU A 58 22.40 -7.06 2.61
C LEU A 58 21.22 -7.82 1.96
N VAL A 59 21.48 -8.98 1.35
CA VAL A 59 20.44 -9.78 0.66
C VAL A 59 19.38 -10.27 1.64
N LEU A 60 19.81 -10.78 2.79
CA LEU A 60 18.90 -11.25 3.83
C LEU A 60 18.10 -10.09 4.44
N ALA A 61 18.74 -8.95 4.69
CA ALA A 61 18.07 -7.76 5.20
C ALA A 61 17.01 -7.24 4.23
N LEU A 62 17.30 -7.20 2.92
CA LEU A 62 16.32 -6.84 1.89
C LEU A 62 15.16 -7.85 1.83
N ALA A 63 15.45 -9.16 1.88
CA ALA A 63 14.43 -10.19 1.86
C ALA A 63 13.49 -10.10 3.08
N ILE A 64 14.05 -9.91 4.29
CA ILE A 64 13.28 -9.69 5.53
C ILE A 64 12.43 -8.43 5.39
N PHE A 65 13.01 -7.32 4.93
CA PHE A 65 12.28 -6.06 4.76
C PHE A 65 11.10 -6.21 3.79
N ILE A 66 11.32 -6.83 2.63
CA ILE A 66 10.26 -7.11 1.64
C ILE A 66 9.17 -7.97 2.25
N ALA A 67 9.52 -9.02 2.99
CA ALA A 67 8.55 -9.91 3.64
C ALA A 67 7.73 -9.18 4.72
N VAL A 68 8.38 -8.37 5.56
CA VAL A 68 7.72 -7.55 6.57
C VAL A 68 6.76 -6.55 5.92
N TYR A 69 7.19 -5.84 4.87
CA TYR A 69 6.36 -4.88 4.17
C TYR A 69 5.16 -5.55 3.49
N ALA A 70 5.39 -6.71 2.86
CA ALA A 70 4.34 -7.50 2.24
C ALA A 70 3.31 -7.98 3.27
N ALA A 71 3.75 -8.46 4.43
CA ALA A 71 2.87 -8.85 5.53
C ALA A 71 2.07 -7.63 6.03
N ALA A 72 2.73 -6.49 6.27
CA ALA A 72 2.06 -5.26 6.68
C ALA A 72 0.99 -4.82 5.68
N THR A 73 1.28 -4.93 4.38
CA THR A 73 0.32 -4.58 3.32
C THR A 73 -0.84 -5.59 3.26
N LEU A 74 -0.54 -6.89 3.32
CA LEU A 74 -1.54 -7.97 3.28
C LEU A 74 -2.51 -7.88 4.46
N PHE A 75 -1.99 -7.64 5.65
CA PHE A 75 -2.78 -7.48 6.88
C PHE A 75 -3.28 -6.05 7.09
N MET A 76 -3.06 -5.14 6.13
CA MET A 76 -3.49 -3.74 6.19
C MET A 76 -3.07 -3.02 7.48
N ILE A 77 -1.88 -3.35 7.99
CA ILE A 77 -1.37 -2.81 9.23
C ILE A 77 -1.15 -1.30 9.07
N PRO A 78 -1.78 -0.45 9.90
CA PRO A 78 -1.50 0.97 9.89
C PRO A 78 -0.06 1.19 10.38
N GLY A 79 0.78 1.78 9.53
CA GLY A 79 2.21 1.94 9.83
C GLY A 79 3.16 1.75 8.64
N ALA A 80 2.64 1.45 7.44
CA ALA A 80 3.45 1.34 6.22
C ALA A 80 4.34 2.57 5.95
N LEU A 81 3.92 3.76 6.39
CA LEU A 81 4.73 4.98 6.36
C LEU A 81 6.05 4.80 7.14
N TRP A 82 5.99 4.30 8.37
CA TRP A 82 7.17 4.11 9.23
C TRP A 82 8.11 3.06 8.65
N ILE A 83 7.56 1.96 8.11
CA ILE A 83 8.34 0.92 7.45
C ILE A 83 9.03 1.48 6.20
N THR A 84 8.36 2.35 5.43
CA THR A 84 8.95 3.00 4.26
C THR A 84 10.12 3.93 4.64
N ILE A 85 9.95 4.73 5.69
CA ILE A 85 11.02 5.58 6.22
C ILE A 85 12.19 4.73 6.71
N ALA A 86 11.93 3.65 7.45
CA ALA A 86 12.97 2.70 7.87
C ALA A 86 13.71 2.11 6.67
N GLY A 87 13.01 1.76 5.59
CA GLY A 87 13.64 1.28 4.35
C GLY A 87 14.61 2.28 3.74
N GLY A 88 14.24 3.57 3.72
CA GLY A 88 15.12 4.65 3.29
C GLY A 88 16.37 4.80 4.18
N PHE A 89 16.19 4.69 5.49
CA PHE A 89 17.27 4.78 6.47
C PHE A 89 18.27 3.61 6.36
N LEU A 90 17.76 2.40 6.13
CA LEU A 90 18.57 1.17 6.11
C LEU A 90 19.27 0.93 4.76
N PHE A 91 18.59 1.20 3.65
CA PHE A 91 19.04 0.82 2.31
C PHE A 91 19.27 2.02 1.38
N GLY A 92 19.18 3.23 1.91
CA GLY A 92 19.23 4.47 1.14
C GLY A 92 18.00 4.68 0.25
N LEU A 93 18.02 5.77 -0.52
CA LEU A 93 16.89 6.15 -1.37
C LEU A 93 16.53 5.06 -2.40
N VAL A 94 17.52 4.60 -3.18
CA VAL A 94 17.26 3.66 -4.29
C VAL A 94 16.91 2.27 -3.75
N GLY A 95 17.75 1.71 -2.88
CA GLY A 95 17.53 0.38 -2.30
C GLY A 95 16.23 0.30 -1.49
N GLY A 96 15.99 1.30 -0.64
CA GLY A 96 14.79 1.39 0.18
C GLY A 96 13.52 1.53 -0.67
N SER A 97 13.57 2.32 -1.75
CA SER A 97 12.42 2.48 -2.65
C SER A 97 12.10 1.20 -3.39
N LEU A 98 13.11 0.54 -3.97
CA LEU A 98 12.91 -0.71 -4.70
C LEU A 98 12.39 -1.83 -3.78
N ALA A 99 12.97 -1.98 -2.59
CA ALA A 99 12.52 -2.96 -1.62
C ALA A 99 11.09 -2.68 -1.14
N THR A 100 10.75 -1.41 -0.91
CA THR A 100 9.40 -1.01 -0.53
C THR A 100 8.38 -1.28 -1.63
N ILE A 101 8.68 -0.91 -2.88
CA ILE A 101 7.80 -1.17 -4.02
C ILE A 101 7.58 -2.69 -4.18
N ALA A 102 8.65 -3.49 -4.07
CA ALA A 102 8.57 -4.94 -4.16
C ALA A 102 7.67 -5.52 -3.05
N GLY A 103 7.90 -5.16 -1.78
CA GLY A 103 7.11 -5.63 -0.65
C GLY A 103 5.65 -5.18 -0.70
N ALA A 104 5.41 -3.89 -0.99
CA ALA A 104 4.07 -3.32 -1.14
C ALA A 104 3.29 -4.03 -2.26
N THR A 105 3.93 -4.23 -3.41
CA THR A 105 3.31 -4.89 -4.57
C THR A 105 3.02 -6.36 -4.26
N LEU A 106 3.95 -7.07 -3.61
CA LEU A 106 3.76 -8.48 -3.24
C LEU A 106 2.60 -8.65 -2.25
N GLY A 107 2.56 -7.86 -1.18
CA GLY A 107 1.46 -7.87 -0.23
C GLY A 107 0.11 -7.49 -0.86
N ALA A 108 0.11 -6.47 -1.71
CA ALA A 108 -1.09 -6.01 -2.42
C ALA A 108 -1.61 -7.06 -3.40
N SER A 109 -0.73 -7.84 -4.03
CA SER A 109 -1.09 -8.96 -4.90
C SER A 109 -1.70 -10.12 -4.13
N LEU A 110 -1.10 -10.52 -3.01
CA LEU A 110 -1.66 -11.57 -2.15
C LEU A 110 -3.07 -11.18 -1.68
N LEU A 111 -3.22 -9.94 -1.24
CA LEU A 111 -4.50 -9.39 -0.80
C LEU A 111 -5.53 -9.33 -1.93
N PHE A 112 -5.11 -8.95 -3.14
CA PHE A 112 -5.99 -8.91 -4.32
C PHE A 112 -6.57 -10.29 -4.63
N PHE A 113 -5.75 -11.34 -4.62
CA PHE A 113 -6.23 -12.70 -4.83
C PHE A 113 -7.11 -13.18 -3.68
N ALA A 114 -6.75 -12.89 -2.43
CA ALA A 114 -7.59 -13.20 -1.27
C ALA A 114 -8.97 -12.54 -1.40
N ALA A 115 -9.03 -11.28 -1.82
CA ALA A 115 -10.27 -10.53 -2.03
C ALA A 115 -11.10 -11.01 -3.24
N LYS A 116 -10.54 -11.81 -4.17
CA LYS A 116 -11.31 -12.43 -5.26
C LYS A 116 -11.98 -13.75 -4.89
N THR A 117 -11.69 -14.29 -3.70
CA THR A 117 -12.32 -15.53 -3.22
C THR A 117 -13.70 -15.25 -2.60
N SER A 118 -14.33 -16.27 -1.98
CA SER A 118 -15.59 -16.15 -1.22
C SER A 118 -15.54 -15.13 -0.07
N ILE A 119 -14.34 -14.72 0.33
CA ILE A 119 -14.08 -13.63 1.28
C ILE A 119 -14.57 -12.29 0.71
N GLY A 120 -14.33 -12.07 -0.59
CA GLY A 120 -14.68 -10.84 -1.28
C GLY A 120 -16.17 -10.63 -1.44
N SER A 121 -16.94 -11.70 -1.64
CA SER A 121 -18.41 -11.59 -1.76
C SER A 121 -19.04 -11.07 -0.46
N ALA A 122 -18.61 -11.59 0.70
CA ALA A 122 -19.07 -11.10 2.00
C ALA A 122 -18.72 -9.62 2.26
N LEU A 123 -17.55 -9.18 1.79
CA LEU A 123 -17.15 -7.77 1.88
C LEU A 123 -17.96 -6.88 0.92
N ARG A 124 -18.23 -7.34 -0.30
CA ARG A 124 -19.03 -6.63 -1.29
C ARG A 124 -20.47 -6.43 -0.82
N ASP A 125 -21.08 -7.44 -0.21
CA ASP A 125 -22.45 -7.35 0.31
C ASP A 125 -22.58 -6.25 1.38
N ARG A 126 -21.54 -6.07 2.20
CA ARG A 126 -21.53 -5.05 3.27
C ARG A 126 -21.12 -3.66 2.77
N ALA A 127 -20.28 -3.59 1.74
CA ALA A 127 -19.84 -2.35 1.12
C ALA A 127 -20.73 -1.91 -0.06
N GLY A 128 -21.82 -2.62 -0.36
CA GLY A 128 -22.64 -2.48 -1.56
C GLY A 128 -22.90 -1.04 -2.02
N PRO A 129 -23.48 -0.16 -1.18
CA PRO A 129 -23.75 1.24 -1.56
C PRO A 129 -22.50 2.05 -1.88
N PHE A 130 -21.37 1.77 -1.22
CA PHE A 130 -20.09 2.42 -1.49
C PHE A 130 -19.45 1.87 -2.77
N MET A 131 -19.51 0.54 -2.97
CA MET A 131 -18.98 -0.12 -4.17
C MET A 131 -19.72 0.31 -5.43
N THR A 132 -21.05 0.42 -5.40
CA THR A 132 -21.85 0.89 -6.55
C THR A 132 -21.50 2.31 -6.97
N LYS A 133 -21.11 3.19 -6.03
CA LYS A 133 -20.61 4.54 -6.37
C LYS A 133 -19.26 4.50 -7.09
N MET A 134 -18.41 3.53 -6.78
CA MET A 134 -17.12 3.35 -7.42
C MET A 134 -17.23 2.65 -8.78
N GLU A 135 -18.21 1.77 -8.96
CA GLU A 135 -18.43 0.98 -10.20
C GLU A 135 -18.53 1.87 -11.45
N ALA A 136 -19.25 2.98 -11.39
CA ALA A 136 -19.42 3.87 -12.55
C ALA A 136 -18.08 4.44 -13.04
N GLY A 137 -17.26 4.98 -12.13
CA GLY A 137 -15.94 5.53 -12.48
C GLY A 137 -14.92 4.44 -12.84
N PHE A 138 -15.03 3.27 -12.21
CA PHE A 138 -14.17 2.13 -12.51
C PHE A 138 -14.44 1.56 -13.90
N ASN A 139 -15.70 1.39 -14.29
CA ASN A 139 -16.07 0.80 -15.58
C ASN A 139 -15.73 1.71 -16.78
N GLU A 140 -15.63 3.03 -16.58
CA GLU A 140 -15.24 3.95 -17.63
C GLU A 140 -13.75 3.81 -18.00
N ASN A 141 -12.88 3.71 -17.00
CA ASN A 141 -11.44 3.54 -17.21
C ASN A 141 -10.77 2.86 -16.00
N PRO A 142 -10.77 1.51 -15.94
CA PRO A 142 -10.30 0.76 -14.77
C PRO A 142 -8.87 1.09 -14.37
N PHE A 143 -7.97 1.19 -15.35
CA PHE A 143 -6.55 1.46 -15.11
C PHE A 143 -6.35 2.85 -14.53
N SER A 144 -6.88 3.90 -15.18
CA SER A 144 -6.73 5.27 -14.67
C SER A 144 -7.41 5.45 -13.32
N TYR A 145 -8.53 4.76 -13.07
CA TYR A 145 -9.21 4.79 -11.78
C TYR A 145 -8.33 4.19 -10.67
N MET A 146 -7.79 2.98 -10.88
CA MET A 146 -6.87 2.34 -9.92
C MET A 146 -5.60 3.17 -9.70
N PHE A 147 -5.05 3.75 -10.76
CA PHE A 147 -3.87 4.60 -10.67
C PHE A 147 -4.16 5.84 -9.81
N ALA A 148 -5.28 6.52 -10.04
CA ALA A 148 -5.71 7.66 -9.23
C ALA A 148 -5.89 7.30 -7.75
N LEU A 149 -6.43 6.11 -7.44
CA LEU A 149 -6.56 5.64 -6.05
C LEU A 149 -5.21 5.50 -5.33
N ARG A 150 -4.12 5.24 -6.05
CA ARG A 150 -2.77 5.12 -5.46
C ARG A 150 -2.10 6.46 -5.19
N LEU A 151 -2.49 7.49 -5.93
CA LEU A 151 -1.87 8.81 -5.89
C LEU A 151 -2.57 9.77 -4.95
N LEU A 152 -3.87 9.56 -4.72
CA LEU A 152 -4.66 10.39 -3.83
C LEU A 152 -4.41 10.00 -2.36
N PRO A 153 -3.76 10.85 -1.55
CA PRO A 153 -3.42 10.53 -0.16
C PRO A 153 -4.65 10.42 0.75
N VAL A 154 -5.79 10.98 0.33
CA VAL A 154 -7.07 10.93 1.06
C VAL A 154 -7.75 9.55 0.97
N VAL A 155 -7.34 8.70 0.03
CA VAL A 155 -7.96 7.40 -0.17
C VAL A 155 -7.52 6.45 0.95
N PRO A 156 -8.45 5.87 1.73
CA PRO A 156 -8.09 4.93 2.78
C PRO A 156 -7.35 3.71 2.21
N PHE A 157 -6.31 3.25 2.89
CA PHE A 157 -5.47 2.14 2.45
C PHE A 157 -6.25 0.85 2.11
N PRO A 158 -7.27 0.44 2.90
CA PRO A 158 -8.09 -0.72 2.53
C PRO A 158 -8.86 -0.54 1.23
N VAL A 159 -9.35 0.68 0.95
CA VAL A 159 -10.10 0.99 -0.27
C VAL A 159 -9.20 0.87 -1.49
N ALA A 160 -7.99 1.43 -1.44
CA ALA A 160 -7.03 1.37 -2.55
C ALA A 160 -6.62 -0.06 -2.92
N ASN A 161 -6.62 -1.00 -1.96
CA ASN A 161 -6.16 -2.38 -2.17
C ASN A 161 -7.29 -3.40 -2.42
N ILE A 162 -8.44 -3.28 -1.73
CA ILE A 162 -9.56 -4.24 -1.86
C ILE A 162 -10.53 -3.85 -2.98
N ALA A 163 -10.86 -2.56 -3.12
CA ALA A 163 -11.92 -2.14 -4.05
C ALA A 163 -11.66 -2.60 -5.50
N PRO A 164 -10.43 -2.50 -6.05
CA PRO A 164 -10.16 -3.02 -7.39
C PRO A 164 -10.45 -4.51 -7.58
N ALA A 165 -10.19 -5.34 -6.55
CA ALA A 165 -10.47 -6.77 -6.61
C ALA A 165 -11.99 -7.03 -6.65
N LEU A 166 -12.76 -6.32 -5.82
CA LEU A 166 -14.22 -6.45 -5.74
C LEU A 166 -14.93 -5.91 -6.99
N LEU A 167 -14.34 -4.91 -7.65
CA LEU A 167 -14.82 -4.33 -8.91
C LEU A 167 -14.45 -5.17 -10.14
N GLY A 168 -13.72 -6.28 -9.96
CA GLY A 168 -13.39 -7.20 -11.04
C GLY A 168 -12.21 -6.77 -11.91
N ALA A 169 -11.28 -5.97 -11.38
CA ALA A 169 -10.07 -5.58 -12.12
C ALA A 169 -9.29 -6.79 -12.67
N LYS A 170 -8.61 -6.60 -13.79
CA LYS A 170 -7.60 -7.55 -14.26
C LYS A 170 -6.35 -7.42 -13.38
N TYR A 171 -5.80 -8.55 -12.95
CA TYR A 171 -4.63 -8.56 -12.06
C TYR A 171 -3.44 -7.81 -12.65
N ARG A 172 -3.17 -7.95 -13.96
CA ARG A 172 -2.08 -7.22 -14.63
C ARG A 172 -2.24 -5.70 -14.53
N GLU A 173 -3.44 -5.19 -14.79
CA GLU A 173 -3.73 -3.75 -14.71
C GLU A 173 -3.59 -3.25 -13.27
N TYR A 174 -4.10 -4.02 -12.29
CA TYR A 174 -3.94 -3.72 -10.87
C TYR A 174 -2.47 -3.71 -10.42
N LEU A 175 -1.70 -4.71 -10.85
CA LEU A 175 -0.28 -4.86 -10.51
C LEU A 175 0.53 -3.66 -11.01
N ILE A 176 0.36 -3.28 -12.28
CA ILE A 176 1.05 -2.15 -12.89
C ILE A 176 0.61 -0.84 -12.24
N ALA A 177 -0.69 -0.62 -12.08
CA ALA A 177 -1.22 0.59 -11.44
C ALA A 177 -0.70 0.74 -10.01
N THR A 178 -0.56 -0.36 -9.28
CA THR A 178 -0.02 -0.38 -7.92
C THR A 178 1.48 -0.12 -7.91
N ALA A 179 2.26 -0.91 -8.64
CA ALA A 179 3.72 -0.82 -8.63
C ALA A 179 4.22 0.55 -9.10
N VAL A 180 3.57 1.14 -10.11
CA VAL A 180 3.93 2.46 -10.64
C VAL A 180 3.29 3.59 -9.81
N GLY A 181 2.02 3.45 -9.43
CA GLY A 181 1.28 4.51 -8.74
C GLY A 181 1.80 4.84 -7.35
N ILE A 182 2.46 3.89 -6.67
CA ILE A 182 3.06 4.14 -5.36
C ILE A 182 4.46 4.76 -5.42
N ILE A 183 5.15 4.73 -6.57
CA ILE A 183 6.54 5.21 -6.70
C ILE A 183 6.71 6.61 -6.11
N PRO A 184 5.86 7.60 -6.44
CA PRO A 184 6.00 8.96 -5.91
C PRO A 184 6.01 9.03 -4.39
N GLY A 185 5.05 8.36 -3.76
CA GLY A 185 4.93 8.34 -2.30
C GLY A 185 6.08 7.59 -1.66
N VAL A 186 6.46 6.44 -2.22
CA VAL A 186 7.57 5.63 -1.72
C VAL A 186 8.88 6.42 -1.78
N VAL A 187 9.22 7.00 -2.93
CA VAL A 187 10.44 7.80 -3.12
C VAL A 187 10.49 8.97 -2.14
N ALA A 188 9.37 9.64 -1.92
CA ALA A 188 9.31 10.74 -0.98
C ALA A 188 9.65 10.26 0.46
N TYR A 189 8.97 9.21 0.95
CA TYR A 189 9.19 8.73 2.32
C TYR A 189 10.55 8.05 2.52
N THR A 190 11.07 7.33 1.51
CA THR A 190 12.42 6.76 1.58
C THR A 190 13.50 7.82 1.50
N TRP A 191 13.26 8.94 0.79
CA TRP A 191 14.16 10.09 0.81
C TRP A 191 14.31 10.67 2.21
N VAL A 192 13.19 10.83 2.95
CA VAL A 192 13.23 11.20 4.38
C VAL A 192 14.09 10.23 5.16
N GLY A 193 13.81 8.95 5.05
CA GLY A 193 14.54 7.90 5.74
C GLY A 193 16.04 7.97 5.48
N SER A 194 16.43 8.15 4.22
CA SER A 194 17.84 8.20 3.83
C SER A 194 18.61 9.39 4.41
N GLY A 195 17.91 10.48 4.76
CA GLY A 195 18.50 11.64 5.42
C GLY A 195 18.66 11.50 6.93
N LEU A 196 17.92 10.59 7.58
CA LEU A 196 17.86 10.50 9.04
C LEU A 196 19.22 10.21 9.69
N GLY A 197 20.08 9.41 9.04
CA GLY A 197 21.40 9.09 9.59
C GLY A 197 22.29 10.32 9.80
N ALA A 198 22.23 11.30 8.88
CA ALA A 198 22.94 12.56 9.02
C ALA A 198 22.32 13.46 10.10
N THR A 199 20.98 13.48 10.21
CA THR A 199 20.25 14.24 11.22
C THR A 199 20.57 13.72 12.63
N PHE A 200 20.59 12.40 12.81
CA PHE A 200 20.98 11.78 14.08
C PHE A 200 22.43 12.05 14.45
N ALA A 201 23.35 12.00 13.48
CA ALA A 201 24.76 12.32 13.72
C ALA A 201 25.00 13.79 14.11
N ALA A 202 24.15 14.70 13.65
CA ALA A 202 24.18 16.11 14.04
C ALA A 202 23.60 16.40 15.44
N GLY A 203 23.02 15.38 16.11
CA GLY A 203 22.33 15.55 17.39
C GLY A 203 21.02 16.33 17.29
N GLU A 204 20.52 16.54 16.07
CA GLU A 204 19.26 17.21 15.82
C GLU A 204 18.10 16.24 16.02
N ASP A 205 17.01 16.72 16.60
CA ASP A 205 15.79 15.93 16.68
C ASP A 205 15.05 16.02 15.34
N PRO A 206 14.81 14.91 14.60
CA PRO A 206 14.13 14.98 13.32
C PRO A 206 12.71 15.46 13.54
N ASN A 207 12.48 16.75 13.27
CA ASN A 207 11.15 17.31 13.30
C ASN A 207 10.40 16.83 12.06
N LEU A 208 9.81 15.64 12.17
CA LEU A 208 9.00 15.02 11.13
C LEU A 208 7.87 15.93 10.65
N GLY A 209 7.37 16.83 11.51
CA GLY A 209 6.39 17.83 11.13
C GLY A 209 6.92 18.81 10.08
N ILE A 210 8.17 19.26 10.22
CA ILE A 210 8.84 20.13 9.25
C ILE A 210 9.18 19.36 7.98
N ILE A 211 9.70 18.13 8.10
CA ILE A 211 10.04 17.29 6.95
C ILE A 211 8.76 16.96 6.15
N ALA A 212 7.69 16.52 6.80
CA ALA A 212 6.40 16.25 6.18
C ALA A 212 5.79 17.53 5.56
N LYS A 213 5.88 18.68 6.24
CA LYS A 213 5.40 19.97 5.72
C LYS A 213 6.15 20.43 4.48
N ASN A 214 7.46 20.17 4.41
CA ASN A 214 8.28 20.51 3.24
C ASN A 214 8.07 19.54 2.07
N MET A 215 7.61 18.31 2.35
CA MET A 215 7.29 17.32 1.32
C MET A 215 5.85 17.37 0.82
N LEU A 216 4.92 17.91 1.63
CA LEU A 216 3.52 18.02 1.26
C LEU A 216 3.33 18.74 -0.09
N PRO A 217 4.06 19.83 -0.42
CA PRO A 217 3.99 20.44 -1.74
C PRO A 217 4.53 19.55 -2.87
N ALA A 218 5.60 18.78 -2.63
CA ALA A 218 6.17 17.88 -3.63
C ALA A 218 5.24 16.68 -3.91
N LEU A 219 4.65 16.10 -2.87
CA LEU A 219 3.63 15.05 -2.98
C LEU A 219 2.35 15.57 -3.63
N ALA A 220 1.91 16.78 -3.28
CA ALA A 220 0.76 17.43 -3.91
C ALA A 220 1.04 17.73 -5.39
N ALA A 221 2.24 18.23 -5.72
CA ALA A 221 2.64 18.46 -7.11
C ALA A 221 2.68 17.16 -7.92
N LEU A 222 3.18 16.07 -7.34
CA LEU A 222 3.12 14.74 -7.95
C LEU A 222 1.70 14.24 -8.15
N GLY A 223 0.83 14.43 -7.15
CA GLY A 223 -0.60 14.17 -7.27
C GLY A 223 -1.24 14.97 -8.41
N VAL A 224 -0.94 16.26 -8.51
CA VAL A 224 -1.42 17.14 -9.59
C VAL A 224 -0.90 16.66 -10.95
N VAL A 225 0.40 16.40 -11.08
CA VAL A 225 1.03 15.90 -12.32
C VAL A 225 0.39 14.59 -12.76
N SER A 226 0.09 13.70 -11.81
CA SER A 226 -0.52 12.41 -12.10
C SER A 226 -2.00 12.50 -12.51
N LEU A 227 -2.67 13.60 -12.17
CA LEU A 227 -4.05 13.90 -12.58
C LEU A 227 -4.11 14.61 -13.94
N ILE A 228 -2.99 15.12 -14.48
CA ILE A 228 -2.93 15.78 -15.78
C ILE A 228 -3.54 14.92 -16.89
N PRO A 229 -3.24 13.61 -17.03
CA PRO A 229 -3.83 12.79 -18.09
C PRO A 229 -5.35 12.63 -17.95
N VAL A 230 -5.85 12.57 -16.71
CA VAL A 230 -7.28 12.42 -16.41
C VAL A 230 -8.02 13.72 -16.67
N ALA A 231 -7.45 14.86 -16.23
CA ALA A 231 -7.99 16.19 -16.48
C ALA A 231 -7.98 16.53 -17.98
N TYR A 232 -6.89 16.19 -18.68
CA TYR A 232 -6.76 16.37 -20.11
C TYR A 232 -7.84 15.59 -20.88
N LYS A 233 -8.10 14.32 -20.51
CA LYS A 233 -9.16 13.50 -21.11
C LYS A 233 -10.57 14.07 -20.86
N LYS A 234 -10.81 14.58 -19.65
CA LYS A 234 -12.10 15.18 -19.26
C LYS A 234 -12.38 16.51 -19.98
N ILE A 235 -11.35 17.31 -20.24
CA ILE A 235 -11.46 18.60 -20.94
C ILE A 235 -11.53 18.42 -22.46
N THR A 236 -10.80 17.45 -23.02
CA THR A 236 -10.73 17.26 -24.48
C THR A 236 -11.80 16.33 -25.05
N GLY A 237 -12.57 15.62 -24.21
CA GLY A 237 -13.63 14.69 -24.65
C GLY A 237 -13.14 13.50 -25.48
N ARG A 238 -11.82 13.32 -25.62
CA ARG A 238 -11.22 12.36 -26.53
C ARG A 238 -11.04 11.01 -25.83
N LYS A 239 -11.77 9.98 -26.27
CA LYS A 239 -11.47 8.58 -25.91
C LYS A 239 -10.04 8.30 -26.36
N ALA A 240 -9.21 7.78 -25.44
CA ALA A 240 -7.84 7.41 -25.77
C ALA A 240 -7.88 6.34 -26.87
N GLU A 241 -7.30 6.63 -28.02
CA GLU A 241 -6.93 5.59 -28.98
C GLU A 241 -5.99 4.61 -28.28
N PRO A 242 -6.13 3.29 -28.52
CA PRO A 242 -5.17 2.33 -28.01
C PRO A 242 -3.79 2.73 -28.51
N ALA A 243 -2.78 2.71 -27.63
CA ALA A 243 -1.40 2.82 -28.05
C ALA A 243 -1.08 1.63 -28.96
N GLU A 244 -1.08 1.86 -30.28
CA GLU A 244 -0.50 0.96 -31.25
C GLU A 244 1.03 1.00 -31.12
N ALA A 245 1.61 -0.12 -30.66
CA ALA A 245 2.82 -0.77 -31.18
C ALA A 245 3.35 -1.79 -30.15
#